data_AF-A0A2G4R3H4-F1
#
_entry.id   AF-A0A2G4R3H4-F1
#
_cell.length_a   1.000
_cell.length_b   1.000
_cell.length_c   1.000
_cell.angle_alpha   90.00
_cell.angle_beta   90.00
_cell.angle_gamma   90.00
#
_symmetry.space_group_name_H-M   'P 1'
#
loop_
_entity.id
_entity.type
_entity.pdbx_description
1 polymer ?
#
loop_
_entity_poly.entity_id
_entity_poly.type
_entity_poly.pdbx_seq_one_letter_code
_entity_poly.pdbx_strand_id
1 'polypeptide(L)'
;MDTKKAIIAGNAPSLKNIDYTLLPQSYDVFRCNQFYLEDKYYLGKELKAVFFNSCVFFENYYTLKELVKNEEYTASLIFCSSHKHLEEKNFLENFKDFYPDSTMGHEILSQLEKFYAWTIFNDVYKNRRFTSAIYMCAIAVAMGYKELYLAGIDFYNTGSTYAYTQGKNLTRIFGDFKKYNGHTQEIELEALELLKELYDVKIYCLCPTSPL
;
A
#
# COMPACT_ATOMS: atom_id res chain seq x y z
N MET A 1 13.54 -19.08 -14.42
CA MET A 1 13.58 -18.17 -13.25
C MET A 1 12.19 -18.18 -12.69
N ASP A 2 12.04 -18.41 -11.38
CA ASP A 2 10.72 -18.41 -10.76
C ASP A 2 10.12 -17.01 -10.81
N THR A 3 8.84 -16.95 -11.18
CA THR A 3 8.05 -15.73 -11.26
C THR A 3 7.93 -15.12 -9.87
N LYS A 4 8.33 -13.85 -9.69
CA LYS A 4 8.19 -13.15 -8.40
C LYS A 4 6.71 -12.89 -8.08
N LYS A 5 6.31 -13.29 -6.88
CA LYS A 5 4.94 -13.17 -6.36
C LYS A 5 4.92 -12.25 -5.15
N ALA A 6 3.93 -11.37 -5.07
CA ALA A 6 3.74 -10.50 -3.92
C ALA A 6 2.32 -10.63 -3.38
N ILE A 7 2.20 -10.73 -2.07
CA ILE A 7 0.96 -10.45 -1.37
C ILE A 7 0.91 -8.95 -1.08
N ILE A 8 -0.10 -8.28 -1.60
CA ILE A 8 -0.34 -6.85 -1.37
C ILE A 8 -1.52 -6.72 -0.42
N ALA A 9 -1.26 -6.23 0.79
CA ALA A 9 -2.28 -6.16 1.83
C ALA A 9 -2.63 -4.73 2.21
N GLY A 10 -3.87 -4.36 1.92
CA GLY A 10 -4.51 -3.23 2.59
C GLY A 10 -4.89 -3.61 4.04
N ASN A 11 -5.60 -2.71 4.70
CA ASN A 11 -5.97 -2.85 6.12
C ASN A 11 -7.48 -2.94 6.34
N ALA A 12 -8.26 -3.22 5.29
CA ALA A 12 -9.71 -3.35 5.39
C ALA A 12 -10.10 -4.66 6.12
N PRO A 13 -11.35 -4.78 6.62
CA PRO A 13 -11.79 -5.93 7.42
C PRO A 13 -11.50 -7.32 6.80
N SER A 14 -11.54 -7.46 5.48
CA SER A 14 -11.24 -8.72 4.80
C SER A 14 -9.84 -9.28 5.06
N LEU A 15 -8.91 -8.46 5.55
CA LEU A 15 -7.59 -8.91 6.01
C LEU A 15 -7.71 -10.05 7.05
N LYS A 16 -8.77 -10.05 7.88
CA LYS A 16 -9.02 -11.10 8.87
C LYS A 16 -9.57 -12.39 8.27
N ASN A 17 -10.03 -12.35 7.02
CA ASN A 17 -10.75 -13.41 6.33
C ASN A 17 -9.98 -13.90 5.10
N ILE A 18 -8.65 -13.90 5.16
CA ILE A 18 -7.79 -14.52 4.15
C ILE A 18 -8.08 -16.03 4.12
N ASP A 19 -8.34 -16.56 2.93
CA ASP A 19 -8.30 -18.00 2.70
C ASP A 19 -6.84 -18.42 2.50
N TYR A 20 -6.24 -18.93 3.57
CA TYR A 20 -4.84 -19.35 3.58
C TYR A 20 -4.54 -20.51 2.63
N THR A 21 -5.55 -21.23 2.14
CA THR A 21 -5.35 -22.29 1.13
C THR A 21 -5.03 -21.73 -0.26
N LEU A 22 -5.29 -20.44 -0.49
CA LEU A 22 -4.99 -19.73 -1.74
C LEU A 22 -3.59 -19.09 -1.74
N LEU A 23 -2.84 -19.20 -0.65
CA LEU A 23 -1.50 -18.63 -0.57
C LEU A 23 -0.54 -19.33 -1.55
N PRO A 24 0.27 -18.56 -2.30
CA PRO A 24 1.34 -19.15 -3.09
C PRO A 24 2.41 -19.79 -2.19
N GLN A 25 3.18 -20.73 -2.74
CA GLN A 25 4.23 -21.43 -1.99
C GLN A 25 5.40 -20.52 -1.57
N SER A 26 5.72 -19.51 -2.38
CA SER A 26 6.77 -18.52 -2.12
C SER A 26 6.28 -17.14 -2.55
N TYR A 27 6.43 -16.16 -1.67
CA TYR A 27 5.95 -14.80 -1.88
C TYR A 27 6.66 -13.80 -0.98
N ASP A 28 6.65 -12.55 -1.44
CA ASP A 28 6.99 -11.38 -0.66
C ASP A 28 5.72 -10.70 -0.12
N VAL A 29 5.80 -10.01 1.02
CA VAL A 29 4.65 -9.32 1.64
C VAL A 29 4.83 -7.80 1.61
N PHE A 30 3.82 -7.09 1.13
CA PHE A 30 3.76 -5.63 1.06
C PHE A 30 2.65 -5.13 1.98
N ARG A 31 2.98 -4.22 2.91
CA ARG A 31 2.05 -3.64 3.89
C ARG A 31 2.04 -2.12 3.79
N CYS A 32 0.95 -1.47 4.21
CA CYS A 32 0.87 -0.01 4.22
C CYS A 32 0.30 0.57 5.52
N ASN A 33 0.66 1.83 5.79
CA ASN A 33 0.13 2.66 6.85
C ASN A 33 0.13 1.94 8.20
N GLN A 34 -1.00 1.89 8.91
CA GLN A 34 -1.09 1.36 10.27
C GLN A 34 -1.28 -0.16 10.31
N PHE A 35 -0.60 -0.91 9.42
CA PHE A 35 -0.68 -2.37 9.35
C PHE A 35 -0.38 -3.02 10.71
N TYR A 36 0.54 -2.43 11.47
CA TYR A 36 1.02 -2.91 12.77
C TYR A 36 -0.02 -2.79 13.89
N LEU A 37 -1.20 -2.22 13.64
CA LEU A 37 -2.33 -2.26 14.59
C LEU A 37 -3.10 -3.58 14.54
N GLU A 38 -2.76 -4.48 13.62
CA GLU A 38 -3.35 -5.80 13.57
C GLU A 38 -3.16 -6.57 14.88
N ASP A 39 -4.21 -7.26 15.31
CA ASP A 39 -4.22 -8.06 16.54
C ASP A 39 -3.49 -9.41 16.38
N LYS A 40 -3.15 -9.79 15.14
CA LYS A 40 -2.44 -11.01 14.78
C LYS A 40 -1.57 -10.72 13.56
N TYR A 41 -0.47 -11.46 13.42
CA TYR A 41 0.36 -11.45 12.22
C TYR A 41 -0.33 -12.20 11.06
N TYR A 42 -1.36 -11.60 10.47
CA TYR A 42 -2.18 -12.22 9.41
C TYR A 42 -1.34 -12.67 8.20
N LEU A 43 -0.22 -11.98 7.93
CA LEU A 43 0.70 -12.30 6.84
C LEU A 43 2.15 -12.49 7.33
N GLY A 44 2.33 -12.79 8.61
CA GLY A 44 3.65 -12.95 9.21
C GLY A 44 4.36 -11.61 9.51
N LYS A 45 5.60 -11.74 9.98
CA LYS A 45 6.44 -10.63 10.48
C LYS A 45 7.45 -10.12 9.45
N GLU A 46 7.72 -10.93 8.44
CA GLU A 46 8.74 -10.65 7.43
C GLU A 46 8.14 -9.89 6.26
N LEU A 47 8.42 -8.59 6.20
CA LEU A 47 7.87 -7.70 5.20
C LEU A 47 8.93 -7.39 4.15
N LYS A 48 8.57 -7.57 2.88
CA LYS A 48 9.45 -7.15 1.80
C LYS A 48 9.48 -5.63 1.69
N ALA A 49 8.31 -5.02 1.75
CA ALA A 49 8.17 -3.58 1.60
C ALA A 49 7.05 -3.03 2.49
N VAL A 50 7.30 -1.86 3.08
CA VAL A 50 6.30 -1.09 3.82
C VAL A 50 6.11 0.28 3.20
N PHE A 51 4.87 0.74 3.18
CA PHE A 51 4.45 1.95 2.47
C PHE A 51 3.73 2.91 3.40
N PHE A 52 4.23 4.12 3.56
CA PHE A 52 3.59 5.14 4.39
C PHE A 52 3.27 6.39 3.57
N ASN A 53 2.10 6.98 3.77
CA ASN A 53 1.74 8.25 3.14
C ASN A 53 2.66 9.38 3.61
N SER A 54 2.97 10.34 2.74
CA SER A 54 3.90 11.44 3.03
C SER A 54 3.49 12.26 4.25
N CYS A 55 2.20 12.56 4.39
CA CYS A 55 1.65 13.35 5.49
C CYS A 55 1.84 12.75 6.89
N VAL A 56 2.19 11.46 6.99
CA VAL A 56 2.40 10.74 8.25
C VAL A 56 3.73 9.97 8.25
N PHE A 57 4.62 10.29 7.30
CA PHE A 57 5.83 9.51 7.08
C PHE A 57 6.78 9.61 8.28
N PHE A 58 6.87 10.78 8.90
CA PHE A 58 7.74 11.03 10.06
C PHE A 58 7.43 10.09 11.23
N GLU A 59 6.15 10.02 11.65
CA GLU A 59 5.74 9.18 12.77
C GLU A 59 5.77 7.69 12.43
N ASN A 60 5.40 7.31 11.19
CA ASN A 60 5.43 5.91 10.78
C ASN A 60 6.85 5.39 10.58
N TYR A 61 7.79 6.24 10.12
CA TYR A 61 9.20 5.89 10.06
C TYR A 61 9.75 5.60 11.46
N TYR A 62 9.51 6.50 12.43
CA TYR A 62 9.88 6.27 13.82
C TYR A 62 9.26 4.97 14.37
N THR A 63 7.96 4.78 14.15
CA THR A 63 7.24 3.60 14.63
C THR A 63 7.82 2.32 14.05
N LEU A 64 8.13 2.29 12.75
CA LEU A 64 8.77 1.15 12.11
C LEU A 64 10.13 0.82 12.73
N LYS A 65 10.95 1.82 13.04
CA LYS A 65 12.25 1.59 13.68
C LYS A 65 12.12 0.93 15.05
N GLU A 66 11.15 1.36 15.85
CA GLU A 66 10.86 0.69 17.13
C GLU A 66 10.30 -0.72 16.93
N LEU A 67 9.39 -0.94 15.96
CA LEU A 67 8.89 -2.28 15.64
C LEU A 67 10.02 -3.24 15.23
N VAL A 68 10.99 -2.77 14.43
CA VAL A 68 12.15 -3.58 14.01
C VAL A 68 13.08 -3.86 15.18
N LYS A 69 13.37 -2.85 16.00
CA LYS A 69 14.20 -2.97 17.21
C LYS A 69 13.60 -3.92 18.24
N ASN A 70 12.28 -3.95 18.37
CA ASN A 70 11.55 -4.85 19.26
C ASN A 70 11.30 -6.24 18.64
N GLU A 71 11.83 -6.48 17.44
CA GLU A 71 11.64 -7.72 16.69
C GLU A 71 10.15 -8.03 16.40
N GLU A 72 9.27 -7.02 16.37
CA GLU A 72 7.85 -7.19 16.05
C GLU A 72 7.63 -7.40 14.55
N TYR A 73 8.43 -6.74 13.71
CA TYR A 73 8.45 -6.93 12.26
C TYR A 73 9.86 -6.76 11.71
N THR A 74 10.11 -7.31 10.52
CA THR A 74 11.25 -6.92 9.67
C THR A 74 10.73 -6.30 8.39
N ALA A 75 11.47 -5.32 7.85
CA ALA A 75 11.12 -4.67 6.58
C ALA A 75 12.38 -4.46 5.74
N SER A 76 12.42 -5.02 4.53
CA SER A 76 13.59 -4.86 3.64
C SER A 76 13.60 -3.52 2.90
N LEU A 77 12.43 -2.99 2.57
CA LEU A 77 12.27 -1.75 1.80
C LEU A 77 11.24 -0.84 2.47
N ILE A 78 11.54 0.45 2.53
CA ILE A 78 10.68 1.47 3.11
C ILE A 78 10.34 2.49 2.03
N PHE A 79 9.06 2.64 1.73
CA PHE A 79 8.57 3.57 0.71
C PHE A 79 7.70 4.66 1.31
N CYS A 80 7.96 5.89 0.91
CA CYS A 80 6.99 6.97 1.02
C CYS A 80 6.05 6.90 -0.19
N SER A 81 4.76 6.66 0.03
CA SER A 81 3.70 6.63 -0.99
C SER A 81 3.42 8.04 -1.53
N SER A 82 4.41 8.60 -2.21
CA SER A 82 4.42 9.98 -2.67
C SER A 82 3.81 10.11 -4.06
N HIS A 83 3.22 11.27 -4.31
CA HIS A 83 2.88 11.73 -5.65
C HIS A 83 3.52 13.10 -5.85
N LYS A 84 4.53 13.19 -6.71
CA LYS A 84 5.39 14.38 -6.85
C LYS A 84 4.64 15.72 -6.91
N HIS A 85 3.48 15.76 -7.58
CA HIS A 85 2.67 16.98 -7.74
C HIS A 85 1.87 17.38 -6.49
N LEU A 86 1.81 16.52 -5.47
CA LEU A 86 1.15 16.78 -4.17
C LEU A 86 2.16 17.11 -3.07
N GLU A 87 3.45 16.80 -3.27
CA GLU A 87 4.44 16.97 -2.23
C GLU A 87 5.03 18.38 -2.21
N GLU A 88 5.33 18.86 -1.01
CA GLU A 88 6.06 20.11 -0.85
C GLU A 88 7.50 19.98 -1.37
N LYS A 89 7.99 21.02 -2.04
CA LYS A 89 9.35 21.05 -2.59
C LYS A 89 10.42 20.72 -1.54
N ASN A 90 10.31 21.29 -0.35
CA ASN A 90 11.25 21.05 0.74
C ASN A 90 11.23 19.59 1.21
N PHE A 91 10.07 18.94 1.23
CA PHE A 91 9.97 17.53 1.59
C PHE A 91 10.68 16.66 0.56
N LEU A 92 10.45 16.93 -0.74
CA LEU A 92 11.10 16.20 -1.83
C LEU A 92 12.64 16.35 -1.81
N GLU A 93 13.14 17.58 -1.67
CA GLU A 93 14.57 17.87 -1.76
C GLU A 93 15.36 17.31 -0.57
N ASN A 94 14.79 17.34 0.63
CA ASN A 94 15.48 16.90 1.85
C ASN A 94 15.14 15.47 2.27
N PHE A 95 14.30 14.74 1.52
CA PHE A 95 13.79 13.43 1.93
C PHE A 95 14.90 12.46 2.36
N LYS A 96 15.99 12.39 1.58
CA LYS A 96 17.11 11.48 1.85
C LYS A 96 18.00 11.90 3.02
N ASP A 97 17.99 13.18 3.39
CA ASP A 97 18.74 13.66 4.56
C ASP A 97 18.07 13.19 5.86
N PHE A 98 16.73 13.09 5.87
CA PHE A 98 15.96 12.60 7.01
C PHE A 98 15.78 11.07 6.97
N TYR A 99 15.61 10.48 5.79
CA TYR A 99 15.23 9.08 5.61
C TYR A 99 16.16 8.38 4.60
N PRO A 100 17.46 8.20 4.94
CA PRO A 100 18.48 7.76 3.99
C PRO A 100 18.23 6.35 3.42
N ASP A 101 17.58 5.49 4.18
CA ASP A 101 17.24 4.11 3.83
C ASP A 101 15.84 3.94 3.24
N SER A 102 15.12 5.03 3.00
CA SER A 102 13.76 5.03 2.44
C SER A 102 13.75 5.53 1.00
N THR A 103 12.75 5.17 0.22
CA THR A 103 12.61 5.60 -1.18
C THR A 103 11.31 6.35 -1.40
N MET A 104 11.34 7.40 -2.23
CA MET A 104 10.13 8.07 -2.65
C MET A 104 9.44 7.25 -3.73
N GLY A 105 8.25 6.74 -3.45
CA GLY A 105 7.54 5.83 -4.34
C GLY A 105 7.26 6.41 -5.73
N HIS A 106 7.10 7.73 -5.89
CA HIS A 106 6.90 8.32 -7.22
C HIS A 106 8.10 8.10 -8.16
N GLU A 107 9.32 7.95 -7.62
CA GLU A 107 10.52 7.64 -8.41
C GLU A 107 10.41 6.26 -9.07
N ILE A 108 9.80 5.30 -8.36
CA ILE A 108 9.56 3.95 -8.88
C ILE A 108 8.31 3.92 -9.76
N LEU A 109 7.22 4.57 -9.32
CA LEU A 109 5.97 4.61 -10.07
C LEU A 109 6.13 5.24 -11.45
N SER A 110 7.00 6.24 -11.58
CA SER A 110 7.26 6.95 -12.85
C SER A 110 7.85 6.05 -13.95
N GLN A 111 8.42 4.89 -13.60
CA GLN A 111 8.91 3.89 -14.56
C GLN A 111 7.76 3.24 -15.34
N LEU A 112 6.53 3.28 -14.80
CA LEU A 112 5.31 2.85 -15.47
C LEU A 112 4.69 4.02 -16.23
N GLU A 113 5.39 4.58 -17.22
CA GLU A 113 5.09 5.88 -17.84
C GLU A 113 3.60 6.10 -18.18
N LYS A 114 2.97 5.13 -18.86
CA LYS A 114 1.55 5.18 -19.25
C LYS A 114 0.62 5.20 -18.03
N PHE A 115 0.87 4.33 -17.05
CA PHE A 115 0.09 4.27 -15.82
C PHE A 115 0.31 5.53 -14.95
N TYR A 116 1.53 6.04 -14.90
CA TYR A 116 1.87 7.25 -14.16
C TYR A 116 1.17 8.49 -14.75
N ALA A 117 1.18 8.64 -16.08
CA ALA A 117 0.44 9.70 -16.77
C ALA A 117 -1.07 9.60 -16.50
N TRP A 118 -1.65 8.40 -16.57
CA TRP A 118 -3.05 8.16 -16.24
C TRP A 118 -3.38 8.51 -14.77
N THR A 119 -2.47 8.20 -13.85
CA THR A 119 -2.59 8.51 -12.42
C THR A 119 -2.67 10.02 -12.20
N ILE A 120 -1.70 10.77 -12.75
CA ILE A 120 -1.67 12.24 -12.63
C ILE A 120 -2.92 12.84 -13.25
N PHE A 121 -3.35 12.35 -14.42
CA PHE A 121 -4.52 12.88 -15.10
C PHE A 121 -5.81 12.72 -14.26
N ASN A 122 -6.05 11.55 -13.68
CA ASN A 122 -7.22 11.31 -12.84
C ASN A 122 -7.16 12.14 -11.55
N ASP A 123 -5.98 12.30 -10.96
CA ASP A 123 -5.84 13.06 -9.73
C ASP A 123 -6.06 14.56 -9.96
N VAL A 124 -5.32 15.14 -10.91
CA VAL A 124 -5.32 16.61 -11.16
C VAL A 124 -6.62 17.08 -11.81
N TYR A 125 -7.15 16.34 -12.79
CA TYR A 125 -8.27 16.83 -13.60
C TYR A 125 -9.62 16.23 -13.20
N LYS A 126 -9.63 15.11 -12.48
CA LYS A 126 -10.88 14.43 -12.07
C LYS A 126 -11.06 14.31 -10.57
N ASN A 127 -10.05 14.68 -9.76
CA ASN A 127 -10.07 14.52 -8.31
C ASN A 127 -10.39 13.07 -7.89
N ARG A 128 -9.85 12.09 -8.65
CA ARG A 128 -9.97 10.64 -8.41
C ARG A 128 -8.58 10.06 -8.16
N ARG A 129 -8.41 9.32 -7.08
CA ARG A 129 -7.13 8.69 -6.72
C ARG A 129 -7.39 7.29 -6.19
N PHE A 130 -6.61 6.32 -6.62
CA PHE A 130 -6.64 4.99 -6.04
C PHE A 130 -6.00 4.97 -4.64
N THR A 131 -6.23 3.92 -3.87
CA THR A 131 -5.76 3.79 -2.48
C THR A 131 -4.30 3.33 -2.38
N SER A 132 -3.73 3.37 -1.17
CA SER A 132 -2.37 2.87 -0.92
C SER A 132 -2.19 1.40 -1.35
N ALA A 133 -3.23 0.56 -1.28
CA ALA A 133 -3.13 -0.84 -1.72
C ALA A 133 -2.91 -0.96 -3.22
N ILE A 134 -3.61 -0.15 -4.02
CA ILE A 134 -3.43 -0.09 -5.47
C ILE A 134 -2.09 0.56 -5.83
N TYR A 135 -1.64 1.56 -5.05
CA TYR A 135 -0.30 2.13 -5.18
C TYR A 135 0.78 1.05 -5.02
N MET A 136 0.67 0.21 -4.00
CA MET A 136 1.58 -0.92 -3.78
C MET A 136 1.57 -1.92 -4.94
N CYS A 137 0.39 -2.18 -5.55
CA CYS A 137 0.31 -3.01 -6.75
C CYS A 137 1.15 -2.41 -7.88
N ALA A 138 1.00 -1.12 -8.18
CA ALA A 138 1.77 -0.46 -9.24
C ALA A 138 3.28 -0.47 -8.95
N ILE A 139 3.69 -0.26 -7.71
CA ILE A 139 5.11 -0.35 -7.32
C ILE A 139 5.63 -1.78 -7.47
N ALA A 140 4.87 -2.80 -7.08
CA ALA A 140 5.25 -4.19 -7.28
C ALA A 140 5.41 -4.51 -8.78
N VAL A 141 4.51 -4.04 -9.63
CA VAL A 141 4.66 -4.18 -11.09
C VAL A 141 5.95 -3.51 -11.59
N ALA A 142 6.24 -2.29 -11.16
CA ALA A 142 7.48 -1.58 -11.51
C ALA A 142 8.75 -2.32 -11.04
N MET A 143 8.67 -3.00 -9.89
CA MET A 143 9.75 -3.85 -9.35
C MET A 143 9.86 -5.22 -10.03
N GLY A 144 9.01 -5.52 -11.01
CA GLY A 144 9.05 -6.75 -11.80
C GLY A 144 8.28 -7.94 -11.21
N TYR A 145 7.39 -7.71 -10.23
CA TYR A 145 6.47 -8.76 -9.79
C TYR A 145 5.42 -9.01 -10.87
N LYS A 146 5.05 -10.28 -11.04
CA LYS A 146 4.15 -10.72 -12.13
C LYS A 146 2.89 -11.40 -11.64
N GLU A 147 2.86 -11.86 -10.40
CA GLU A 147 1.66 -12.38 -9.74
C GLU A 147 1.43 -11.62 -8.44
N LEU A 148 0.30 -10.92 -8.36
CA LEU A 148 -0.11 -10.12 -7.22
C LEU A 148 -1.32 -10.79 -6.55
N TYR A 149 -1.23 -11.01 -5.25
CA TYR A 149 -2.27 -11.63 -4.43
C TYR A 149 -2.77 -10.58 -3.44
N LEU A 150 -4.03 -10.18 -3.59
CA LEU A 150 -4.60 -9.04 -2.88
C LEU A 150 -5.38 -9.49 -1.66
N ALA A 151 -5.17 -8.79 -0.54
CA ALA A 151 -5.90 -8.99 0.71
C ALA A 151 -6.20 -7.64 1.38
N GLY A 152 -7.26 -7.57 2.19
CA GLY A 152 -7.55 -6.37 2.98
C GLY A 152 -7.92 -5.13 2.15
N ILE A 153 -8.60 -5.31 1.01
CA ILE A 153 -9.09 -4.23 0.14
C ILE A 153 -10.61 -4.38 0.00
N ASP A 154 -11.39 -3.53 0.67
CA ASP A 154 -12.87 -3.62 0.66
C ASP A 154 -13.55 -2.34 0.15
N PHE A 155 -12.81 -1.47 -0.55
CA PHE A 155 -13.29 -0.20 -1.12
C PHE A 155 -13.98 0.76 -0.12
N TYR A 156 -13.79 0.54 1.18
CA TYR A 156 -14.51 1.20 2.28
C TYR A 156 -16.03 0.97 2.27
N ASN A 157 -16.50 -0.13 1.65
CA ASN A 157 -17.92 -0.45 1.50
C ASN A 157 -18.46 -1.35 2.62
N THR A 158 -17.61 -1.70 3.59
CA THR A 158 -17.97 -2.52 4.75
C THR A 158 -18.37 -1.64 5.94
N GLY A 159 -19.20 -2.16 6.85
CA GLY A 159 -19.63 -1.42 8.06
C GLY A 159 -18.49 -1.02 9.00
N SER A 160 -17.31 -1.64 8.89
CA SER A 160 -16.05 -1.18 9.48
C SER A 160 -15.08 -0.73 8.39
N THR A 161 -14.33 0.34 8.64
CA THR A 161 -13.33 0.89 7.71
C THR A 161 -12.03 0.09 7.69
N TYR A 162 -11.64 -0.49 8.84
CA TYR A 162 -10.37 -1.19 9.02
C TYR A 162 -10.52 -2.49 9.80
N ALA A 163 -9.53 -3.37 9.71
CA ALA A 163 -9.39 -4.60 10.49
C ALA A 163 -8.93 -4.34 11.94
N TYR A 164 -8.76 -3.09 12.35
CA TYR A 164 -8.31 -2.72 13.68
C TYR A 164 -9.07 -1.50 14.20
N THR A 165 -8.94 -1.26 15.49
CA THR A 165 -9.39 -0.02 16.13
C THR A 165 -8.25 0.98 16.13
N GLN A 166 -8.54 2.23 15.74
CA GLN A 166 -7.56 3.31 15.79
C GLN A 166 -7.13 3.59 17.23
N GLY A 167 -5.81 3.64 17.46
CA GLY A 167 -5.24 3.93 18.77
C GLY A 167 -5.27 5.42 19.14
N LYS A 168 -5.31 5.73 20.44
CA LYS A 168 -5.40 7.11 20.97
C LYS A 168 -4.30 8.05 20.47
N ASN A 169 -3.07 7.56 20.31
CA ASN A 169 -1.96 8.37 19.81
C ASN A 169 -2.21 8.81 18.36
N LEU A 170 -2.73 7.91 17.52
CA LEU A 170 -3.07 8.22 16.14
C LEU A 170 -4.23 9.21 16.09
N THR A 171 -5.26 9.02 16.91
CA THR A 171 -6.37 9.99 17.02
C THR A 171 -5.88 11.37 17.45
N ARG A 172 -4.92 11.45 18.37
CA ARG A 172 -4.34 12.73 18.81
C ARG A 172 -3.59 13.45 17.70
N ILE A 173 -2.86 12.72 16.86
CA ILE A 173 -2.01 13.31 15.82
C ILE A 173 -2.82 13.60 14.55
N PHE A 174 -3.71 12.70 14.16
CA PHE A 174 -4.36 12.70 12.84
C PHE A 174 -5.88 12.91 12.89
N GLY A 175 -6.49 12.96 14.07
CA GLY A 175 -7.93 12.85 14.22
C GLY A 175 -8.44 11.47 13.80
N ASP A 176 -9.75 11.31 13.68
CA ASP A 176 -10.34 10.06 13.17
C ASP A 176 -10.02 9.87 11.70
N PHE A 177 -9.64 8.64 11.32
CA PHE A 177 -9.38 8.32 9.92
C PHE A 177 -10.63 8.51 9.07
N LYS A 178 -10.54 9.42 8.10
CA LYS A 178 -11.59 9.69 7.13
C LYS A 178 -11.14 9.23 5.76
N LYS A 179 -12.03 8.53 5.05
CA LYS A 179 -11.85 8.23 3.64
C LYS A 179 -11.78 9.53 2.84
N TYR A 180 -10.77 9.68 2.00
CA TYR A 180 -10.75 10.74 0.99
C TYR A 180 -11.79 10.45 -0.10
N ASN A 181 -12.64 11.44 -0.41
CA ASN A 181 -13.79 11.27 -1.32
C ASN A 181 -13.39 10.85 -2.74
N GLY A 182 -12.16 11.15 -3.18
CA GLY A 182 -11.65 10.74 -4.48
C GLY A 182 -11.27 9.25 -4.56
N HIS A 183 -11.27 8.52 -3.43
CA HIS A 183 -11.13 7.07 -3.42
C HIS A 183 -12.48 6.42 -3.72
N THR A 184 -12.59 5.81 -4.89
CA THR A 184 -13.81 5.10 -5.30
C THR A 184 -13.48 3.71 -5.80
N GLN A 185 -14.43 2.78 -5.70
CA GLN A 185 -14.24 1.42 -6.18
C GLN A 185 -13.91 1.42 -7.69
N GLU A 186 -14.52 2.32 -8.45
CA GLU A 186 -14.33 2.42 -9.90
C GLU A 186 -12.88 2.77 -10.26
N ILE A 187 -12.26 3.77 -9.62
CA ILE A 187 -10.86 4.13 -9.94
C ILE A 187 -9.87 3.04 -9.50
N GLU A 188 -10.17 2.32 -8.42
CA GLU A 188 -9.36 1.20 -7.96
C GLU A 188 -9.42 0.02 -8.94
N LEU A 189 -10.61 -0.34 -9.43
CA LEU A 189 -10.78 -1.39 -10.45
C LEU A 189 -10.20 -0.99 -11.81
N GLU A 190 -10.41 0.26 -12.26
CA GLU A 190 -9.80 0.80 -13.48
C GLU A 190 -8.26 0.69 -13.42
N ALA A 191 -7.66 1.03 -12.28
CA ALA A 191 -6.22 0.96 -12.08
C ALA A 191 -5.70 -0.48 -12.13
N LEU A 192 -6.39 -1.43 -11.47
CA LEU A 192 -6.00 -2.85 -11.49
C LEU A 192 -6.08 -3.44 -12.90
N GLU A 193 -7.13 -3.13 -13.66
CA GLU A 193 -7.26 -3.60 -15.04
C GLU A 193 -6.16 -3.00 -15.93
N LEU A 194 -5.90 -1.71 -15.78
CA LEU A 194 -4.85 -1.04 -16.55
C LEU A 194 -3.46 -1.64 -16.26
N LEU A 195 -3.18 -2.04 -15.00
CA LEU A 195 -1.93 -2.73 -14.66
C LEU A 195 -1.83 -4.10 -15.35
N LYS A 196 -2.92 -4.87 -15.36
CA LYS A 196 -2.97 -6.18 -16.06
C LYS A 196 -2.70 -6.01 -17.55
N GLU A 197 -3.43 -5.10 -18.21
CA GLU A 197 -3.37 -4.89 -19.66
C GLU A 197 -2.01 -4.34 -20.12
N LEU A 198 -1.44 -3.37 -19.41
CA LEU A 198 -0.21 -2.71 -19.84
C LEU A 198 1.06 -3.51 -19.53
N TYR A 199 1.06 -4.35 -18.50
CA TYR A 199 2.28 -4.93 -17.94
C TYR A 199 2.27 -6.46 -17.83
N ASP A 200 1.22 -7.12 -18.34
CA ASP A 200 1.07 -8.58 -18.35
C ASP A 200 1.32 -9.18 -16.95
N VAL A 201 0.48 -8.75 -16.00
CA VAL A 201 0.51 -9.24 -14.61
C VAL A 201 -0.79 -9.92 -14.27
N LYS A 202 -0.72 -10.94 -13.42
CA LYS A 202 -1.88 -11.65 -12.89
C LYS A 202 -2.21 -11.12 -11.52
N ILE A 203 -3.49 -10.89 -11.27
CA ILE A 203 -4.00 -10.35 -10.01
C ILE A 203 -5.04 -11.32 -9.47
N TYR A 204 -4.89 -11.74 -8.21
CA TYR A 204 -5.72 -12.70 -7.51
C TYR A 204 -6.29 -12.08 -6.23
N CYS A 205 -7.46 -12.53 -5.79
CA CYS A 205 -8.04 -12.16 -4.50
C CYS A 205 -7.85 -13.30 -3.50
N LEU A 206 -7.31 -13.01 -2.32
CA LEU A 206 -7.13 -13.98 -1.22
C LEU A 206 -8.30 -14.00 -0.24
N CYS A 207 -9.28 -13.11 -0.39
CA CYS A 207 -10.37 -12.90 0.56
C CYS A 207 -11.71 -13.16 -0.12
N PRO A 208 -12.24 -14.40 -0.12
CA PRO A 208 -13.46 -14.76 -0.85
C PRO A 208 -14.72 -13.96 -0.45
N THR A 209 -14.70 -13.34 0.72
CA THR A 209 -15.80 -12.52 1.26
C THR A 209 -15.62 -11.02 1.01
N SER A 210 -14.50 -10.62 0.41
CA SER A 210 -14.23 -9.23 0.03
C SER A 210 -15.06 -8.86 -1.21
N PRO A 211 -15.46 -7.58 -1.36
CA PRO A 211 -16.07 -7.08 -2.60
C PRO A 211 -15.09 -6.97 -3.80
N LEU A 212 -13.79 -7.25 -3.59
CA LEU A 212 -12.73 -7.22 -4.61
C LEU A 212 -12.82 -8.35 -5.64
#